data_AF-A0A2G5VJ83-F1
#
_entry.id   AF-A0A2G5VJ83-F1
#
_cell.length_a   1.000
_cell.length_b   1.000
_cell.length_c   1.000
_cell.angle_alpha   90.00
_cell.angle_beta   90.00
_cell.angle_gamma   90.00
#
_symmetry.space_group_name_H-M   'P 1'
#
loop_
_entity.id
_entity.type
_entity.pdbx_description
1 polymer ?
#
loop_
_entity_poly.entity_id
_entity_poly.type
_entity_poly.pdbx_seq_one_letter_code
_entity_poly.pdbx_strand_id
1 'polypeptide(L)'
;MGAVAKHNCLQCLQTHRSNISTYVRGGPLQLRTDAGYASDSASGTNSIYKGSSWIFYRITILFVIPPLLHITMELATRYGFRPIQDLAMKMDNMSSIQIDGNKKKVIRIAKGDLQLKKKNHQDL
;
A
#
# COMPACT_ATOMS: atom_id res chain seq x y z
N MET A 1 2.27 0.02 6.03
CA MET A 1 3.48 -0.37 6.81
C MET A 1 4.71 0.10 6.08
N GLY A 2 5.73 0.60 6.80
CA GLY A 2 6.94 1.17 6.19
C GLY A 2 7.96 0.11 5.76
N ALA A 3 8.87 0.47 4.86
CA ALA A 3 9.91 -0.41 4.33
C ALA A 3 10.91 -0.96 5.38
N VAL A 4 10.88 -0.41 6.61
CA VAL A 4 11.74 -0.74 7.75
C VAL A 4 10.95 -1.43 8.89
N ALA A 5 9.75 -1.94 8.60
CA ALA A 5 8.92 -2.61 9.59
C ALA A 5 9.53 -3.95 10.05
N LYS A 6 9.48 -4.22 11.36
CA LYS A 6 9.85 -5.52 11.94
C LYS A 6 8.99 -6.64 11.38
N HIS A 7 7.70 -6.36 11.15
CA HIS A 7 6.79 -7.28 10.48
C HIS A 7 6.29 -6.62 9.20
N ASN A 8 6.91 -7.00 8.08
CA ASN A 8 6.63 -6.38 6.78
C ASN A 8 5.33 -6.88 6.14
N CYS A 9 4.90 -8.10 6.50
CA CYS A 9 3.70 -8.69 5.95
C CYS A 9 2.45 -8.13 6.65
N LEU A 10 1.45 -7.80 5.85
CA LEU A 10 0.14 -7.42 6.35
C LEU A 10 -0.62 -8.62 6.92
N GLN A 11 -0.39 -9.84 6.41
CA GLN A 11 -1.16 -11.03 6.76
C GLN A 11 -0.53 -11.85 7.91
N CYS A 12 0.79 -11.75 8.11
CA CYS A 12 1.50 -12.56 9.10
C CYS A 12 2.51 -11.77 9.93
N LEU A 13 2.91 -12.36 11.05
CA LEU A 13 3.87 -11.80 12.00
C LEU A 13 5.30 -12.28 11.75
N GLN A 14 5.65 -12.63 10.51
CA GLN A 14 7.03 -13.01 10.18
C GLN A 14 7.98 -11.81 10.37
N THR A 15 9.04 -12.02 11.15
CA THR A 15 9.86 -10.93 11.71
C THR A 15 10.94 -10.38 10.75
N HIS A 16 11.06 -10.93 9.53
CA HIS A 16 12.07 -10.51 8.56
C HIS A 16 11.63 -10.81 7.12
N ARG A 17 12.27 -10.13 6.16
CA ARG A 17 12.21 -10.54 4.74
C ARG A 17 13.03 -11.81 4.60
N SER A 18 12.35 -12.93 4.41
CA SER A 18 13.00 -14.20 4.09
C SER A 18 13.44 -14.17 2.63
N ASN A 19 14.64 -14.67 2.36
CA ASN A 19 15.04 -14.92 0.97
C ASN A 19 14.19 -16.05 0.40
N ILE A 20 14.00 -16.06 -0.92
CA ILE A 20 13.26 -17.15 -1.56
C ILE A 20 13.93 -18.52 -1.35
N SER A 21 15.25 -18.54 -1.16
CA SER A 21 16.02 -19.74 -0.85
C SER A 21 15.68 -20.36 0.51
N THR A 22 15.17 -19.56 1.45
CA THR A 22 14.78 -20.03 2.79
C THR A 22 13.26 -20.17 2.92
N TYR A 23 12.52 -20.04 1.82
CA TYR A 23 11.08 -20.22 1.81
C TYR A 23 10.73 -21.72 1.88
N VAL A 24 9.95 -22.09 2.89
CA VAL A 24 9.38 -23.43 3.03
C VAL A 24 7.87 -23.35 2.79
N ARG A 25 7.39 -24.05 1.75
CA ARG A 25 5.95 -24.13 1.45
C ARG A 25 5.23 -24.84 2.59
N GLY A 26 4.14 -24.24 3.07
CA GLY A 26 3.35 -24.82 4.17
C GLY A 26 4.05 -24.76 5.53
N GLY A 27 5.14 -23.99 5.67
CA GLY A 27 5.76 -23.74 6.96
C GLY A 27 4.79 -23.09 7.95
N PRO A 28 5.01 -23.27 9.27
CA PRO A 28 4.16 -22.67 10.28
C PRO A 28 4.22 -21.14 10.18
N LEU A 29 3.07 -20.52 9.89
CA LEU A 29 2.94 -19.09 9.74
C LEU A 29 1.94 -18.54 10.77
N GLN A 30 2.39 -17.64 11.63
CA GLN A 30 1.49 -16.95 12.53
C GLN A 30 0.77 -15.82 11.79
N LEU A 31 -0.52 -16.05 11.52
CA LEU A 31 -1.40 -15.07 10.88
C LEU A 31 -1.79 -13.96 11.85
N ARG A 32 -2.03 -12.77 11.31
CA ARG A 32 -2.67 -11.70 12.06
C ARG A 32 -4.16 -12.00 12.18
N THR A 33 -4.69 -11.83 13.38
CA THR A 33 -6.12 -11.88 13.67
C THR A 33 -6.64 -10.48 13.93
N ASP A 34 -7.94 -10.26 13.74
CA ASP A 34 -8.57 -8.97 14.02
C ASP A 34 -8.37 -8.55 15.48
N ALA A 35 -8.63 -9.47 16.42
CA ALA A 35 -8.38 -9.25 17.84
C ALA A 35 -6.92 -8.89 18.15
N GLY A 36 -5.96 -9.62 17.55
CA GLY A 36 -4.53 -9.34 17.73
C GLY A 36 -4.14 -7.97 17.20
N TYR A 37 -4.70 -7.57 16.06
CA TYR A 37 -4.46 -6.25 15.49
C TYR A 37 -5.07 -5.13 16.32
N ALA A 38 -6.26 -5.31 16.89
CA ALA A 38 -6.85 -4.33 17.79
C ALA A 38 -5.95 -4.08 19.00
N SER A 39 -5.40 -5.14 19.60
CA SER A 39 -4.42 -5.04 20.69
C SER A 39 -3.12 -4.38 20.25
N ASP A 40 -2.59 -4.74 19.09
CA ASP A 40 -1.38 -4.15 18.53
C ASP A 40 -1.56 -2.69 18.15
N SER A 41 -2.75 -2.30 17.70
CA SER A 41 -3.12 -0.93 17.38
C SER A 41 -3.33 -0.09 18.63
N ALA A 42 -3.82 -0.67 19.74
CA ALA A 42 -3.91 0.06 21.00
C ALA A 42 -2.51 0.40 21.57
N SER A 43 -1.55 -0.52 21.39
CA SER A 43 -0.21 -0.44 21.98
C SER A 43 0.88 0.09 21.03
N GLY A 44 0.66 0.07 19.71
CA GLY A 44 1.64 0.44 18.70
C GLY A 44 2.72 -0.64 18.46
N THR A 45 2.39 -1.92 18.67
CA THR A 45 3.32 -3.06 18.54
C THR A 45 3.23 -3.75 17.18
N ASN A 46 4.13 -4.70 16.91
CA ASN A 46 4.10 -5.55 15.72
C ASN A 46 4.02 -4.81 14.37
N SER A 47 4.66 -3.63 14.30
CA SER A 47 4.68 -2.74 13.12
C SER A 47 3.31 -2.16 12.74
N ILE A 48 2.39 -2.08 13.69
CA ILE A 48 1.08 -1.45 13.54
C ILE A 48 1.13 -0.06 14.17
N TYR A 49 0.56 0.93 13.48
CA TYR A 49 0.47 2.28 14.02
C TYR A 49 -0.62 2.36 15.08
N LYS A 50 -0.36 3.14 16.13
CA LYS A 50 -1.31 3.31 17.22
C LYS A 50 -2.62 3.93 16.70
N GLY A 51 -3.77 3.36 17.07
CA GLY A 51 -5.09 3.83 16.65
C GLY A 51 -5.43 3.58 15.18
N SER A 52 -4.67 2.73 14.48
CA SER A 52 -5.02 2.29 13.14
C SER A 52 -6.16 1.26 13.13
N SER A 53 -6.96 1.25 12.07
CA SER A 53 -8.03 0.27 11.86
C SER A 53 -7.53 -0.96 11.11
N TRP A 54 -8.24 -2.07 11.25
CA TRP A 54 -7.97 -3.30 10.52
C TRP A 54 -8.12 -3.06 9.01
N ILE A 55 -7.10 -3.36 8.21
CA ILE A 55 -7.06 -2.98 6.77
C ILE A 55 -7.73 -4.03 5.88
N PHE A 56 -8.05 -5.22 6.39
CA PHE A 56 -8.68 -6.29 5.61
C PHE A 56 -10.20 -6.14 5.44
N TYR A 57 -10.70 -4.91 5.38
CA TYR A 57 -12.02 -4.69 4.80
C TYR A 57 -11.96 -5.06 3.32
N ARG A 58 -13.00 -5.74 2.85
CA ARG A 58 -13.14 -6.16 1.45
C ARG A 58 -13.11 -4.92 0.55
N ILE A 59 -11.93 -4.60 0.00
CA ILE A 59 -11.77 -3.51 -0.96
C ILE A 59 -12.48 -3.96 -2.24
N THR A 60 -13.47 -3.19 -2.68
CA THR A 60 -14.11 -3.41 -3.98
C THR A 60 -13.05 -3.26 -5.08
N ILE A 61 -13.04 -4.19 -6.05
CA ILE A 61 -12.06 -4.27 -7.15
C ILE A 61 -11.90 -2.93 -7.90
N LEU A 62 -12.92 -2.08 -7.89
CA LEU A 62 -12.91 -0.73 -8.45
C LEU A 62 -11.82 0.18 -7.87
N PHE A 63 -11.29 -0.11 -6.68
CA PHE A 63 -10.26 0.71 -6.01
C PHE A 63 -8.91 -0.01 -5.90
N VAL A 64 -8.76 -1.20 -6.49
CA VAL A 64 -7.51 -1.96 -6.48
C VAL A 64 -6.76 -1.69 -7.78
N ILE A 65 -5.67 -0.94 -7.68
CA ILE A 65 -4.71 -0.85 -8.79
C ILE A 65 -4.11 -2.25 -8.98
N PRO A 66 -4.16 -2.84 -10.18
CA PRO A 66 -3.66 -4.18 -10.40
C PRO A 66 -2.18 -4.26 -9.98
N PRO A 67 -1.76 -5.28 -9.19
CA PRO A 67 -0.36 -5.48 -8.81
C PRO A 67 0.59 -5.49 -10.02
N LEU A 68 0.10 -5.95 -11.17
CA LEU A 68 0.79 -5.94 -12.46
C LEU A 68 1.16 -4.53 -12.94
N LEU A 69 0.32 -3.52 -12.68
CA LEU A 69 0.60 -2.13 -13.06
C LEU A 69 1.75 -1.55 -12.24
N HIS A 70 1.76 -1.82 -10.93
CA HIS A 70 2.85 -1.41 -10.03
C HIS A 70 4.18 -2.06 -10.38
N ILE A 71 4.19 -3.36 -10.67
CA ILE A 71 5.38 -4.09 -11.12
C ILE A 71 5.89 -3.50 -12.44
N THR A 72 4.99 -3.19 -13.38
CA THR A 72 5.33 -2.60 -14.68
C THR A 72 5.95 -1.20 -14.51
N MET A 73 5.42 -0.37 -13.61
CA MET A 73 6.00 0.94 -13.28
C MET A 73 7.41 0.81 -12.70
N GLU A 74 7.63 -0.16 -11.82
CA GLU A 74 8.94 -0.37 -11.19
C GLU A 74 9.99 -0.86 -12.20
N LEU A 75 9.62 -1.82 -13.06
CA LEU A 75 10.47 -2.29 -14.16
C LEU A 75 10.77 -1.16 -15.17
N ALA A 76 9.75 -0.41 -15.57
CA ALA A 76 9.93 0.71 -16.51
C ALA A 76 10.84 1.80 -15.94
N THR A 77 10.72 2.10 -14.64
CA THR A 77 11.61 3.04 -13.95
C THR A 77 13.05 2.51 -13.88
N ARG A 78 13.23 1.22 -13.57
CA ARG A 78 14.55 0.59 -13.39
C ARG A 78 15.35 0.49 -14.68
N TYR A 79 14.68 0.27 -15.81
CA TYR A 79 15.31 0.10 -17.12
C TYR A 79 15.16 1.32 -18.05
N GLY A 80 14.56 2.41 -17.57
CA GLY A 80 14.47 3.67 -18.32
C GLY A 80 13.41 3.70 -19.44
N PHE A 81 12.43 2.80 -19.41
CA PHE A 81 11.33 2.77 -20.39
C PHE A 81 10.27 3.84 -20.09
N ARG A 82 10.63 5.10 -20.33
CA ARG A 82 9.75 6.27 -20.08
C ARG A 82 8.34 6.15 -20.67
N PRO A 83 8.13 5.67 -21.92
CA PRO A 83 6.78 5.55 -22.48
C PRO A 83 5.88 4.59 -21.71
N ILE A 84 6.44 3.48 -21.21
CA ILE A 84 5.71 2.48 -20.41
C ILE A 84 5.42 3.03 -19.01
N GLN A 85 6.37 3.75 -18.42
CA GLN A 85 6.19 4.42 -17.14
C GLN A 85 5.06 5.46 -17.20
N ASP A 86 5.04 6.30 -18.24
CA ASP A 86 4.02 7.32 -18.44
C ASP A 86 2.64 6.72 -18.69
N LEU A 87 2.57 5.65 -19.48
CA LEU A 87 1.33 4.92 -19.73
C LEU A 87 0.77 4.30 -18.45
N ALA A 88 1.63 3.63 -17.68
CA ALA A 88 1.24 3.03 -16.42
C ALA A 88 0.82 4.09 -15.37
N MET A 89 1.50 5.24 -15.32
CA MET A 89 1.10 6.38 -14.48
C MET A 89 -0.25 6.98 -14.91
N LYS A 90 -0.54 7.06 -16.23
CA LYS A 90 -1.84 7.53 -16.72
C LYS A 90 -2.97 6.57 -16.33
N MET A 91 -2.73 5.27 -16.42
CA MET A 91 -3.70 4.25 -16.00
C MET A 91 -3.92 4.25 -14.49
N ASP A 92 -2.89 4.50 -13.69
CA ASP A 92 -2.97 4.69 -12.23
C ASP A 92 -3.71 5.98 -11.85
N ASN A 93 -3.62 7.01 -12.68
CA ASN A 93 -4.17 8.33 -12.38
C ASN A 93 -5.67 8.46 -12.66
N MET A 94 -6.50 8.00 -11.73
CA MET A 94 -7.96 8.14 -11.80
C MET A 94 -8.48 9.59 -11.70
N SER A 95 -7.62 10.59 -11.48
CA SER A 95 -8.05 11.99 -11.28
C SER A 95 -8.00 12.86 -12.55
N SER A 96 -7.74 12.29 -13.74
CA SER A 96 -7.75 12.97 -15.05
C SER A 96 -6.86 14.21 -15.21
N ILE A 97 -6.00 14.49 -14.23
CA ILE A 97 -5.09 15.65 -14.23
C ILE A 97 -3.78 15.23 -14.91
N GLN A 98 -3.39 15.90 -15.99
CA GLN A 98 -2.10 15.69 -16.66
C GLN A 98 -0.95 15.91 -15.65
N ILE A 99 -0.12 14.89 -15.46
CA ILE A 99 0.97 14.91 -14.47
C ILE A 99 2.20 15.50 -15.13
N ASP A 100 2.39 16.81 -14.95
CA ASP A 100 3.63 17.46 -15.34
C ASP A 100 4.74 17.06 -14.35
N GLY A 101 5.86 16.55 -14.85
CA GLY A 101 6.90 15.87 -14.05
C GLY A 101 7.44 16.70 -12.87
N ASN A 102 7.35 18.03 -12.97
CA ASN A 102 7.78 18.99 -11.94
C ASN A 102 6.80 19.17 -10.77
N LYS A 103 5.57 18.65 -10.82
CA LYS A 103 4.51 18.94 -9.82
C LYS A 103 4.08 17.74 -8.97
N LYS A 104 4.87 16.65 -8.95
CA LYS A 104 4.58 15.43 -8.17
C LYS A 104 4.28 15.69 -6.68
N LYS A 105 4.95 16.68 -6.06
CA LYS A 105 4.73 17.09 -4.67
C LYS A 105 3.36 17.74 -4.46
N VAL A 106 2.95 18.62 -5.38
CA VAL A 106 1.67 19.34 -5.34
C VAL A 106 0.50 18.36 -5.51
N ILE A 107 0.66 17.35 -6.36
CA ILE A 107 -0.37 16.34 -6.59
C ILE A 107 -0.52 15.42 -5.37
N ARG A 108 0.56 15.06 -4.68
CA ARG A 108 0.49 14.28 -3.44
C ARG A 108 -0.32 15.02 -2.36
N ILE A 109 -0.13 16.33 -2.26
CA ILE A 109 -0.88 17.20 -1.34
C ILE A 109 -2.36 17.25 -1.76
N ALA A 110 -2.64 17.53 -3.04
CA ALA A 110 -4.01 17.60 -3.56
C ALA A 110 -4.78 16.26 -3.42
N LYS A 111 -4.11 15.10 -3.61
CA LYS A 111 -4.71 13.78 -3.37
C LYS A 111 -5.04 13.57 -1.89
N GLY A 112 -4.19 14.05 -0.98
CA GLY A 112 -4.46 14.02 0.46
C GLY A 112 -5.71 14.83 0.83
N ASP A 113 -5.82 16.05 0.31
CA ASP A 113 -6.94 16.96 0.59
C ASP A 113 -8.28 16.43 0.07
N LEU A 114 -8.27 15.78 -1.11
CA LEU A 114 -9.46 15.13 -1.68
C LEU A 114 -9.94 13.92 -0.86
N GLN A 115 -9.01 13.15 -0.28
CA GLN A 115 -9.37 12.04 0.59
C GLN A 115 -9.96 12.52 1.93
N LEU A 116 -9.42 13.60 2.49
CA LEU A 116 -9.97 14.25 3.70
C LEU A 116 -11.40 14.77 3.48
N LYS A 117 -11.63 15.47 2.35
CA LYS A 117 -12.98 15.99 2.03
C LYS A 117 -14.02 14.90 1.82
N LYS A 118 -13.64 13.77 1.21
CA LYS A 118 -14.56 12.62 1.03
C LYS A 118 -14.90 11.94 2.34
N LYS A 119 -13.94 11.86 3.27
CA LYS A 119 -14.15 11.26 4.60
C LYS A 119 -15.15 12.08 5.41
N ASN A 120 -14.99 13.41 5.43
CA ASN A 120 -15.90 14.31 6.15
C ASN A 120 -17.34 14.32 5.60
N HIS A 121 -17.55 13.90 4.36
CA HIS A 121 -18.88 13.82 3.73
C HIS A 121 -19.59 12.48 3.94
N GLN A 122 -18.91 11.47 4.49
CA GLN A 122 -19.46 10.16 4.83
C GLN A 122 -19.83 10.02 6.31
N ASP A 123 -19.41 10.97 7.15
CA ASP A 123 -19.62 10.99 8.61
C ASP A 123 -20.77 11.94 9.05
N LEU A 124 -21.63 12.34 8.12
CA LEU A 124 -22.89 13.08 8.30
C LEU A 124 -24.06 12.22 7.81
#